data_AF-A0A8E0WM77-F1
#
_entry.id   AF-A0A8E0WM77-F1
#
_cell.length_a   1.000
_cell.length_b   1.000
_cell.length_c   1.000
_cell.angle_alpha   90.00
_cell.angle_beta   90.00
_cell.angle_gamma   90.00
#
_symmetry.space_group_name_H-M   'P 1'
#
loop_
_entity.id
_entity.type
_entity.pdbx_description
1 polymer ?
#
loop_
_entity_poly.entity_id
_entity_poly.type
_entity_poly.pdbx_seq_one_letter_code
_entity_poly.pdbx_strand_id
1 'polypeptide(L)'
;MQVVKALEQILADSYALYFKTQNYHWNVEGAEFRSLHLLFEGQYEDLTESLDELAERIRSLGAKVPALSDLIKLASVDEANPNATANEMLKSLTKDQDIIRDTLYKGLKVAQAEGDEGTADMIIGRIKVHEKNRWMLKSSIL
;
A
#
# COMPACT_ATOMS: atom_id res chain seq x y z
N MET A 1 14.64 12.74 11.10
CA MET A 1 14.01 11.85 12.12
C MET A 1 13.85 10.47 11.53
N GLN A 2 13.98 9.41 12.32
CA GLN A 2 13.82 8.05 11.77
C GLN A 2 12.36 7.78 11.39
N VAL A 3 11.40 8.36 12.14
CA VAL A 3 9.97 8.31 11.79
C VAL A 3 9.71 8.81 10.36
N VAL A 4 10.29 9.95 9.98
CA VAL A 4 10.13 10.51 8.63
C VAL A 4 10.60 9.53 7.56
N LYS A 5 11.79 8.94 7.72
CA LYS A 5 12.31 7.95 6.76
C LYS A 5 11.44 6.70 6.68
N ALA A 6 10.88 6.26 7.80
CA ALA A 6 9.94 5.15 7.82
C ALA A 6 8.64 5.49 7.07
N LEU A 7 8.11 6.70 7.25
CA LEU A 7 6.94 7.18 6.52
C LEU A 7 7.21 7.35 5.03
N GLU A 8 8.39 7.82 4.63
CA GLU A 8 8.79 7.91 3.22
C GLU A 8 8.80 6.52 2.55
N GLN A 9 9.30 5.49 3.25
CA GLN A 9 9.25 4.10 2.77
C GLN A 9 7.81 3.58 2.68
N ILE A 10 6.97 3.83 3.69
CA ILE A 10 5.56 3.42 3.68
C ILE A 10 4.82 4.11 2.53
N LEU A 11 5.06 5.40 2.33
CA LEU A 11 4.47 6.19 1.25
C LEU A 11 4.90 5.65 -0.13
N ALA A 12 6.18 5.30 -0.29
CA ALA A 12 6.69 4.69 -1.52
C ALA A 12 5.99 3.35 -1.84
N ASP A 13 5.91 2.44 -0.87
CA ASP A 13 5.23 1.16 -1.03
C ASP A 13 3.73 1.34 -1.30
N SER A 14 3.10 2.33 -0.65
CA SER A 14 1.68 2.66 -0.85
C SER A 14 1.41 3.19 -2.25
N TYR A 15 2.27 4.06 -2.79
CA TYR A 15 2.13 4.58 -4.16
C TYR A 15 2.28 3.49 -5.21
N ALA A 16 3.27 2.61 -5.03
CA ALA A 16 3.49 1.48 -5.93
C ALA A 16 2.29 0.51 -5.90
N LEU A 17 1.78 0.18 -4.70
CA LEU A 17 0.60 -0.67 -4.55
C LEU A 17 -0.66 -0.01 -5.12
N TYR A 18 -0.86 1.29 -4.90
CA TYR A 18 -1.97 2.07 -5.47
C TYR A 18 -1.98 1.94 -6.99
N PHE A 19 -0.87 2.30 -7.64
CA PHE A 19 -0.82 2.35 -9.08
C PHE A 19 -0.95 0.95 -9.70
N LYS A 20 -0.34 -0.06 -9.06
CA LYS A 20 -0.49 -1.45 -9.47
C LYS A 20 -1.94 -1.94 -9.37
N THR A 21 -2.60 -1.65 -8.26
CA THR A 21 -4.01 -2.03 -8.04
C THR A 21 -4.92 -1.35 -9.06
N GLN A 22 -4.69 -0.07 -9.34
CA GLN A 22 -5.42 0.67 -10.37
C GLN A 22 -5.15 0.13 -11.78
N ASN A 23 -3.90 -0.26 -12.08
CA ASN A 23 -3.57 -0.91 -13.34
C ASN A 23 -4.32 -2.24 -13.53
N TYR A 24 -4.40 -3.06 -12.48
CA TYR A 24 -5.16 -4.31 -12.51
C TYR A 24 -6.67 -4.06 -12.59
N HIS A 25 -7.20 -3.00 -11.96
CA HIS A 25 -8.59 -2.59 -12.15
C HIS A 25 -8.90 -2.30 -13.63
N TRP A 26 -8.00 -1.63 -14.35
CA TRP A 26 -8.19 -1.35 -15.78
C TRP A 26 -8.06 -2.58 -16.68
N ASN A 27 -7.16 -3.51 -16.34
CA ASN A 27 -6.74 -4.58 -17.25
C ASN A 27 -7.26 -5.99 -16.88
N VAL A 28 -8.00 -6.15 -15.78
CA VAL A 28 -8.58 -7.45 -15.43
C VAL A 28 -9.58 -7.88 -16.49
N GLU A 29 -9.54 -9.15 -16.88
CA GLU A 29 -10.42 -9.76 -17.88
C GLU A 29 -10.88 -11.15 -17.41
N GLY A 30 -11.92 -11.69 -18.06
CA GLY A 30 -12.43 -13.04 -17.81
C GLY A 30 -13.76 -13.08 -17.07
N ALA A 31 -14.19 -14.27 -16.65
CA ALA A 31 -15.52 -14.51 -16.06
C ALA A 31 -15.77 -13.71 -14.77
N GLU A 32 -14.71 -13.46 -14.01
CA GLU A 32 -14.73 -12.69 -12.75
C GLU A 32 -14.47 -11.19 -12.94
N PHE A 33 -14.53 -10.68 -14.19
CA PHE A 33 -14.22 -9.28 -14.50
C PHE A 33 -14.89 -8.31 -13.53
N ARG A 34 -16.23 -8.41 -13.41
CA ARG A 34 -16.99 -7.41 -12.66
C ARG A 34 -16.67 -7.42 -11.16
N SER A 35 -16.54 -8.60 -10.56
CA SER A 35 -16.27 -8.74 -9.13
C SER A 35 -14.88 -8.25 -8.78
N LEU A 36 -13.87 -8.60 -9.60
CA LEU A 36 -12.49 -8.18 -9.39
C LEU A 36 -12.27 -6.70 -9.71
N HIS A 37 -12.89 -6.19 -10.76
CA HIS A 37 -12.84 -4.77 -11.12
C HIS A 37 -13.29 -3.87 -9.96
N LEU A 38 -14.42 -4.21 -9.32
CA LEU A 38 -14.92 -3.49 -8.14
C LEU A 38 -14.06 -3.72 -6.88
N LEU A 39 -13.52 -4.92 -6.70
CA LEU A 39 -12.62 -5.22 -5.57
C LEU A 39 -11.34 -4.38 -5.65
N PHE A 40 -10.75 -4.27 -6.84
CA PHE A 40 -9.55 -3.47 -7.07
C PHE A 40 -9.86 -1.97 -6.97
N GLU A 41 -11.04 -1.53 -7.40
CA GLU A 41 -11.53 -0.16 -7.21
C GLU A 41 -11.53 0.27 -5.74
N GLY A 42 -12.26 -0.46 -4.90
CA GLY A 42 -12.33 -0.12 -3.48
C GLY A 42 -10.97 -0.14 -2.78
N GLN A 43 -10.03 -0.98 -3.23
CA GLN A 43 -8.67 -1.00 -2.68
C GLN A 43 -7.83 0.19 -3.12
N TYR A 44 -7.86 0.60 -4.40
CA TYR A 44 -7.07 1.76 -4.82
C TYR A 44 -7.66 3.07 -4.30
N GLU A 45 -8.97 3.17 -4.08
CA GLU A 45 -9.60 4.35 -3.49
C GLU A 45 -9.15 4.55 -2.03
N ASP A 46 -9.20 3.50 -1.21
CA ASP A 46 -8.66 3.53 0.17
C ASP A 46 -7.16 3.88 0.18
N LEU A 47 -6.39 3.32 -0.76
CA LEU A 47 -4.97 3.67 -0.89
C LEU A 47 -4.80 5.15 -1.24
N THR A 48 -5.61 5.70 -2.13
CA THR A 48 -5.56 7.12 -2.53
C THR A 48 -5.73 8.04 -1.34
N GLU A 49 -6.70 7.76 -0.46
CA GLU A 49 -6.89 8.52 0.78
C GLU A 49 -5.68 8.38 1.71
N SER A 50 -5.15 7.16 1.86
CA SER A 50 -3.99 6.91 2.72
C SER A 50 -2.70 7.61 2.25
N LEU A 51 -2.54 7.82 0.93
CA LEU A 51 -1.37 8.52 0.38
C LEU A 51 -1.30 9.96 0.87
N ASP A 52 -2.44 10.63 0.93
CA ASP A 52 -2.54 12.00 1.44
C ASP A 52 -2.25 12.04 2.95
N GLU A 53 -2.90 11.17 3.74
CA GLU A 53 -2.64 11.09 5.19
C GLU A 53 -1.16 10.87 5.53
N LEU A 54 -0.49 9.97 4.80
CA LEU A 54 0.93 9.69 4.97
C LEU A 54 1.81 10.90 4.59
N ALA A 55 1.51 11.55 3.46
CA ALA A 55 2.23 12.72 2.98
C ALA A 55 2.06 13.92 3.93
N GLU A 56 0.83 14.18 4.37
CA GLU A 56 0.53 15.22 5.37
C GLU A 56 1.18 14.91 6.70
N ARG A 57 1.24 13.63 7.12
CA ARG A 57 1.98 13.25 8.34
C ARG A 57 3.46 13.61 8.23
N ILE A 58 4.11 13.31 7.10
CA ILE A 58 5.51 13.72 6.85
C ILE A 58 5.67 15.24 6.94
N ARG A 59 4.74 16.02 6.36
CA ARG A 59 4.74 17.48 6.44
C ARG A 59 4.56 17.99 7.86
N SER A 60 3.67 17.36 8.64
CA SER A 60 3.41 17.71 10.05
C SER A 60 4.64 17.52 10.95
N LEU A 61 5.54 16.59 10.59
CA LEU A 61 6.82 16.36 11.25
C LEU A 61 7.94 17.29 10.75
N GLY A 62 7.61 18.29 9.93
CA GLY A 62 8.54 19.32 9.44
C GLY A 62 9.38 18.90 8.22
N ALA A 63 9.20 17.71 7.67
CA ALA A 63 9.95 17.22 6.50
C ALA A 63 9.17 17.43 5.20
N LYS A 64 9.86 17.66 4.07
CA LYS A 64 9.21 17.73 2.76
C LYS A 64 8.94 16.31 2.24
N VAL A 65 7.84 16.14 1.53
CA VAL A 65 7.50 14.86 0.89
C VAL A 65 8.45 14.63 -0.31
N PRO A 66 9.00 13.42 -0.49
CA PRO A 66 9.85 13.11 -1.63
C PRO A 66 9.11 13.25 -2.97
N ALA A 67 9.85 13.51 -4.06
CA ALA A 67 9.28 13.49 -5.39
C ALA A 67 8.96 12.04 -5.83
N LEU A 68 8.07 11.88 -6.80
CA LEU A 68 7.70 10.56 -7.33
C LEU A 68 8.91 9.73 -7.77
N SER A 69 9.91 10.35 -8.40
CA SER A 69 11.14 9.67 -8.83
C SER A 69 11.96 9.10 -7.68
N ASP A 70 11.84 9.66 -6.48
CA ASP A 70 12.52 9.17 -5.27
C ASP A 70 11.70 8.04 -4.64
N LEU A 71 10.37 8.19 -4.59
CA LEU A 71 9.46 7.17 -4.08
C LEU A 71 9.56 5.86 -4.89
N ILE A 72 9.61 5.94 -6.23
CA ILE A 72 9.75 4.76 -7.09
C ILE A 72 11.04 3.98 -6.78
N LYS A 73 12.13 4.67 -6.45
CA LYS A 73 13.41 4.02 -6.10
C LYS A 73 13.40 3.36 -4.72
N LEU A 74 12.55 3.86 -3.81
CA LEU A 74 12.39 3.32 -2.46
C LEU A 74 11.44 2.13 -2.44
N ALA A 75 10.44 2.10 -3.33
CA ALA A 75 9.36 1.12 -3.28
C ALA A 75 9.88 -0.32 -3.31
N SER A 76 9.35 -1.14 -2.40
CA SER A 76 9.60 -2.58 -2.31
C SER A 76 8.56 -3.40 -3.07
N VAL A 77 7.47 -2.77 -3.50
CA VAL A 77 6.40 -3.38 -4.31
C VAL A 77 6.77 -3.29 -5.78
N ASP A 78 6.79 -4.44 -6.46
CA ASP A 78 7.07 -4.54 -7.90
C ASP A 78 5.94 -3.91 -8.73
N GLU A 79 6.27 -3.35 -9.90
CA GLU A 79 5.28 -2.81 -10.84
C GLU A 79 4.25 -3.85 -11.33
N ALA A 80 3.15 -3.38 -11.90
CA ALA A 80 2.13 -4.22 -12.52
C ALA A 80 2.66 -4.92 -13.78
N ASN A 81 2.32 -6.20 -13.95
CA ASN A 81 2.32 -6.84 -15.26
C ASN A 81 0.93 -6.67 -15.90
N PRO A 82 0.76 -5.80 -16.92
CA PRO A 82 -0.55 -5.53 -17.52
C PRO A 82 -1.15 -6.73 -18.25
N ASN A 83 -0.33 -7.76 -18.57
CA ASN A 83 -0.78 -8.98 -19.24
C ASN A 83 -1.05 -10.13 -18.26
N ALA A 84 -1.09 -9.86 -16.96
CA ALA A 84 -1.36 -10.88 -15.94
C ALA A 84 -2.80 -11.38 -16.04
N THR A 85 -3.02 -12.68 -15.84
CA THR A 85 -4.35 -13.25 -15.63
C THR A 85 -4.95 -12.79 -14.30
N ALA A 86 -6.28 -12.87 -14.16
CA ALA A 86 -6.97 -12.54 -12.91
C ALA A 86 -6.37 -13.24 -11.67
N ASN A 87 -6.00 -14.53 -11.79
CA ASN A 87 -5.37 -15.28 -10.70
C ASN A 87 -3.94 -14.78 -10.38
N GLU A 88 -3.17 -14.40 -11.40
CA GLU A 88 -1.84 -13.81 -11.20
C GLU A 88 -1.93 -12.42 -10.55
N MET A 89 -2.91 -11.60 -10.95
CA MET A 89 -3.20 -10.31 -10.31
C MET A 89 -3.51 -10.49 -8.82
N LEU A 90 -4.44 -11.41 -8.49
CA LEU A 90 -4.80 -11.72 -7.10
C LEU A 90 -3.60 -12.20 -6.27
N LYS A 91 -2.79 -13.11 -6.82
CA LYS A 91 -1.56 -13.61 -6.15
C LYS A 91 -0.55 -12.49 -5.94
N SER A 92 -0.34 -11.64 -6.95
CA SER A 92 0.57 -10.52 -6.86
C SER A 92 0.12 -9.55 -5.76
N LEU A 93 -1.13 -9.09 -5.81
CA LEU A 93 -1.64 -8.17 -4.80
C LEU A 93 -1.61 -8.80 -3.40
N THR A 94 -1.92 -10.09 -3.26
CA THR A 94 -1.80 -10.79 -1.96
C THR A 94 -0.38 -10.73 -1.40
N LYS A 95 0.64 -10.95 -2.24
CA LYS A 95 2.06 -10.80 -1.87
C LYS A 95 2.38 -9.35 -1.52
N ASP A 96 1.88 -8.39 -2.28
CA ASP A 96 2.15 -6.98 -2.05
C ASP A 96 1.52 -6.48 -0.74
N GLN A 97 0.36 -7.01 -0.34
CA GLN A 97 -0.22 -6.77 0.99
C GLN A 97 0.69 -7.30 2.13
N ASP A 98 1.39 -8.42 1.95
CA ASP A 98 2.38 -8.90 2.92
C ASP A 98 3.60 -7.97 3.01
N ILE A 99 4.11 -7.49 1.87
CA ILE A 99 5.25 -6.56 1.81
C ILE A 99 4.93 -5.27 2.56
N ILE A 100 3.82 -4.61 2.23
CA ILE A 100 3.48 -3.33 2.85
C ILE A 100 3.15 -3.49 4.33
N ARG A 101 2.53 -4.60 4.75
CA ARG A 101 2.32 -4.92 6.18
C ARG A 101 3.64 -5.00 6.93
N ASP A 102 4.63 -5.68 6.35
CA ASP A 102 5.96 -5.81 6.98
C ASP A 102 6.69 -4.46 7.04
N THR A 103 6.55 -3.61 6.02
CA THR A 103 7.02 -2.21 6.05
C THR A 103 6.34 -1.41 7.15
N LEU A 104 5.02 -1.52 7.28
CA LEU A 104 4.25 -0.85 8.34
C LEU A 104 4.68 -1.30 9.74
N TYR A 105 4.88 -2.60 9.97
CA TYR A 105 5.38 -3.09 11.26
C TYR A 105 6.78 -2.57 11.60
N LYS A 106 7.66 -2.39 10.61
CA LYS A 106 8.97 -1.73 10.83
C LYS A 106 8.77 -0.27 11.19
N GLY A 107 7.92 0.46 10.48
CA GLY A 107 7.60 1.86 10.77
C GLY A 107 6.95 2.05 12.15
N LEU A 108 6.06 1.15 12.55
CA LEU A 108 5.43 1.15 13.87
C LEU A 108 6.46 1.08 15.00
N LYS A 109 7.42 0.14 14.88
CA LYS A 109 8.52 0.01 15.86
C LYS A 109 9.35 1.28 15.96
N VAL A 110 9.62 1.93 14.82
CA VAL A 110 10.36 3.20 14.78
C VAL A 110 9.56 4.32 15.45
N ALA A 111 8.27 4.45 15.13
CA ALA A 111 7.41 5.47 15.71
C ALA A 111 7.29 5.35 17.23
N GLN A 112 7.06 4.13 17.73
CA GLN A 112 6.98 3.85 19.16
C GLN A 112 8.33 4.08 19.87
N ALA A 113 9.45 3.72 19.24
CA ALA A 113 10.78 3.95 19.80
C ALA A 113 11.13 5.45 19.91
N GLU A 114 10.62 6.30 19.01
CA GLU A 114 10.78 7.76 19.08
C GLU A 114 9.65 8.44 19.91
N GLY A 115 8.71 7.68 20.47
CA GLY A 115 7.58 8.19 21.26
C GLY A 115 6.51 8.93 20.45
N ASP A 116 6.48 8.73 19.13
CA ASP A 116 5.50 9.33 18.23
C ASP A 116 4.23 8.46 18.14
N GLU A 117 3.40 8.54 19.17
CA GLU A 117 2.17 7.76 19.27
C GLU A 117 1.13 8.13 18.20
N GLY A 118 1.14 9.37 17.70
CA GLY A 118 0.24 9.79 16.63
C GLY A 118 0.55 9.11 15.30
N THR A 119 1.84 8.99 14.96
CA THR A 119 2.26 8.20 13.80
C THR A 119 2.02 6.71 14.03
N ALA A 120 2.27 6.21 15.25
CA ALA A 120 2.06 4.81 15.58
C ALA A 120 0.58 4.39 15.41
N ASP A 121 -0.37 5.20 15.88
CA ASP A 121 -1.81 4.93 15.74
C ASP A 121 -2.25 4.89 14.27
N MET A 122 -1.83 5.89 13.48
CA MET A 122 -2.08 5.93 12.03
C MET A 122 -1.57 4.65 11.34
N ILE A 123 -0.33 4.23 11.64
CA ILE A 123 0.26 3.00 11.10
C ILE A 123 -0.53 1.76 11.52
N ILE A 124 -0.97 1.67 12.78
CA ILE A 124 -1.82 0.56 13.26
C ILE A 124 -3.14 0.49 12.49
N GLY A 125 -3.76 1.65 12.20
CA GLY A 125 -4.93 1.74 11.36
C GLY A 125 -4.69 1.13 9.98
N ARG A 126 -3.59 1.51 9.33
CA ARG A 126 -3.21 0.96 8.02
C ARG A 126 -2.92 -0.54 8.07
N ILE A 127 -2.23 -1.05 9.09
CA ILE A 127 -1.96 -2.50 9.25
C ILE A 127 -3.27 -3.30 9.17
N LYS A 128 -4.31 -2.88 9.90
CA LYS A 128 -5.62 -3.56 9.91
C LYS A 128 -6.26 -3.61 8.52
N VAL A 129 -6.14 -2.52 7.75
CA VAL A 129 -6.67 -2.45 6.37
C VAL A 129 -5.93 -3.45 5.48
N HIS A 130 -4.60 -3.46 5.51
CA HIS A 130 -3.79 -4.35 4.68
C HIS A 130 -3.98 -5.84 5.04
N GLU A 131 -4.13 -6.17 6.32
CA GLU A 131 -4.44 -7.54 6.76
C GLU A 131 -5.81 -8.02 6.26
N LYS A 132 -6.83 -7.15 6.30
CA LYS A 132 -8.16 -7.43 5.77
C LYS A 132 -8.14 -7.61 4.26
N ASN A 133 -7.48 -6.71 3.53
CA ASN A 133 -7.36 -6.79 2.07
C ASN A 133 -6.62 -8.06 1.64
N ARG A 134 -5.55 -8.42 2.37
CA ARG A 134 -4.83 -9.68 2.15
C ARG A 134 -5.75 -10.89 2.29
N TRP A 135 -6.57 -10.95 3.34
CA TRP A 135 -7.53 -12.04 3.53
C TRP A 135 -8.51 -12.11 2.37
N MET A 136 -9.13 -10.99 1.98
CA MET A 136 -10.09 -10.94 0.88
C MET A 136 -9.47 -11.42 -0.44
N LEU A 137 -8.29 -10.92 -0.80
CA LEU A 137 -7.58 -11.32 -2.02
C LEU A 137 -7.22 -12.80 -1.99
N LYS A 138 -6.68 -13.29 -0.87
CA LYS A 138 -6.29 -14.69 -0.72
C LYS A 138 -7.50 -15.63 -0.82
N SER A 139 -8.63 -15.25 -0.22
CA SER A 139 -9.87 -16.03 -0.28
C SER A 139 -10.45 -16.12 -1.69
N SER A 140 -10.14 -15.19 -2.59
CA SER A 140 -10.54 -15.25 -4.00
C SER A 140 -9.68 -16.19 -4.87
N ILE A 141 -8.62 -16.78 -4.30
CA ILE A 141 -7.70 -17.71 -5.00
C ILE A 141 -7.94 -19.17 -4.59
N LEU A 142 -8.44 -19.39 -3.37
CA LEU A 142 -8.63 -20.72 -2.75
C LEU A 142 -9.81 -21.46 -3.35
#